data_AF-A0A935A0K4-F1
#
_entry.id   AF-A0A935A0K4-F1
#
_cell.length_a   1.000
_cell.length_b   1.000
_cell.length_c   1.000
_cell.angle_alpha   90.00
_cell.angle_beta   90.00
_cell.angle_gamma   90.00
#
_symmetry.space_group_name_H-M   'P 1'
#
loop_
_entity.id
_entity.type
_entity.pdbx_description
1 polymer ?
#
loop_
_entity_poly.entity_id
_entity_poly.type
_entity_poly.pdbx_seq_one_letter_code
_entity_poly.pdbx_strand_id
1 'polypeptide(L)'
;MTSRDGALAPVEVETKQMKNTRVASIDSSPAPRLHTVNRYLEKNFPDFFAQARFDVGNDDYFLYARFGQYLARSIEHRRVPRDKINRGFTVLNKMARMSARDPHVRQMLVTGPLEHLHDTPSARELARKRLSPVAQGYLESLCE
;
A
#
# COMPACT_ATOMS: atom_id res chain seq x y z
N MET A 1 -32.60 -48.39 -58.01
CA MET A 1 -33.64 -47.41 -57.60
C MET A 1 -33.25 -46.96 -56.19
N THR A 2 -32.42 -45.91 -56.05
CA THR A 2 -32.80 -44.49 -55.79
C THR A 2 -33.51 -44.37 -54.43
N SER A 3 -32.98 -43.71 -53.40
CA SER A 3 -32.44 -42.34 -53.32
C SER A 3 -31.36 -42.26 -52.22
N ARG A 4 -30.19 -41.60 -52.39
CA ARG A 4 -29.89 -40.14 -52.38
C ARG A 4 -30.36 -39.41 -51.13
N ASP A 5 -29.43 -39.20 -50.19
CA ASP A 5 -29.26 -38.05 -49.27
C ASP A 5 -28.00 -38.37 -48.42
N GLY A 6 -27.04 -37.51 -48.10
CA GLY A 6 -26.78 -36.12 -48.42
C GLY A 6 -25.28 -35.86 -48.18
N ALA A 7 -24.74 -34.89 -48.89
CA ALA A 7 -23.35 -34.49 -48.88
C ALA A 7 -23.01 -33.56 -47.69
N LEU A 8 -21.69 -33.33 -47.53
CA LEU A 8 -20.99 -32.26 -46.78
C LEU A 8 -20.56 -32.59 -45.33
N ALA A 9 -19.31 -33.06 -45.22
CA ALA A 9 -18.39 -32.63 -44.16
C ALA A 9 -17.73 -31.28 -44.57
N PRO A 10 -16.96 -30.61 -43.71
CA PRO A 10 -17.18 -30.26 -42.30
C PRO A 10 -17.19 -28.73 -42.12
N VAL A 11 -17.87 -28.19 -41.11
CA VAL A 11 -17.70 -26.78 -40.74
C VAL A 11 -16.71 -26.71 -39.58
N GLU A 12 -15.44 -26.47 -39.90
CA GLU A 12 -14.44 -26.00 -38.94
C GLU A 12 -14.88 -24.63 -38.44
N VAL A 13 -15.44 -24.58 -37.23
CA VAL A 13 -15.60 -23.33 -36.50
C VAL A 13 -14.27 -23.06 -35.81
N GLU A 14 -13.42 -22.30 -36.50
CA GLU A 14 -12.23 -21.67 -35.95
C GLU A 14 -12.64 -20.76 -34.79
N THR A 15 -12.61 -21.30 -33.56
CA THR A 15 -12.68 -20.46 -32.36
C THR A 15 -11.34 -19.75 -32.26
N LYS A 16 -11.32 -18.50 -32.73
CA LYS A 16 -10.21 -17.56 -32.56
C LYS A 16 -9.74 -17.59 -31.12
N GLN A 17 -8.57 -18.15 -30.95
CA GLN A 17 -7.79 -18.16 -29.72
C GLN A 17 -7.59 -16.69 -29.31
N MET A 18 -8.41 -16.19 -28.38
CA MET A 18 -8.09 -15.00 -27.64
C MET A 18 -6.79 -15.32 -26.91
N LYS A 19 -5.70 -14.75 -27.40
CA LYS A 19 -4.44 -14.60 -26.68
C LYS A 19 -4.77 -13.77 -25.45
N ASN A 20 -5.30 -14.43 -24.42
CA ASN A 20 -5.28 -13.93 -23.07
C ASN A 20 -3.80 -13.96 -22.71
N THR A 21 -3.11 -12.87 -23.07
CA THR A 21 -1.82 -12.50 -22.50
C THR A 21 -2.03 -12.66 -21.02
N ARG A 22 -1.57 -13.80 -20.50
CA ARG A 22 -1.57 -14.07 -19.07
C ARG A 22 -0.80 -12.91 -18.51
N VAL A 23 -1.54 -11.96 -17.94
CA VAL A 23 -1.03 -10.91 -17.08
C VAL A 23 -0.04 -11.66 -16.21
N ALA A 24 1.24 -11.30 -16.35
CA ALA A 24 2.32 -11.96 -15.65
C ALA A 24 1.81 -12.19 -14.24
N SER A 25 1.68 -13.46 -13.85
CA SER A 25 1.39 -13.81 -12.48
C SER A 25 2.50 -13.12 -11.72
N ILE A 26 2.17 -11.99 -11.10
CA ILE A 26 3.06 -11.29 -10.21
C ILE A 26 3.17 -12.26 -9.05
N ASP A 27 4.11 -13.18 -9.19
CA ASP A 27 4.61 -14.08 -8.19
C ASP A 27 5.39 -13.25 -7.17
N SER A 28 4.71 -12.25 -6.61
CA SER A 28 5.23 -11.39 -5.57
C SER A 28 4.63 -11.84 -4.27
N SER A 29 5.22 -12.85 -3.69
CA SER A 29 5.40 -12.81 -2.25
C SER A 29 6.87 -12.99 -1.93
N PRO A 30 7.74 -12.01 -2.26
CA PRO A 30 8.93 -11.83 -1.45
C PRO A 30 8.44 -11.71 0.00
N ALA A 31 9.12 -12.39 0.92
CA ALA A 31 8.81 -12.37 2.35
C ALA A 31 8.32 -10.97 2.78
N PRO A 32 7.25 -10.84 3.59
CA PRO A 32 6.53 -9.57 3.75
C PRO A 32 7.53 -8.47 4.09
N ARG A 33 7.78 -7.58 3.11
CA ARG A 33 8.90 -6.62 3.11
C ARG A 33 8.89 -5.76 4.38
N LEU A 34 7.70 -5.56 4.94
CA LEU A 34 7.42 -4.76 6.11
C LEU A 34 7.02 -5.57 7.34
N HIS A 35 7.32 -6.88 7.43
CA HIS A 35 6.88 -7.74 8.54
C HIS A 35 7.20 -7.17 9.93
N THR A 36 8.40 -6.62 10.13
CA THR A 36 8.80 -6.01 11.41
C THR A 36 8.06 -4.69 11.70
N VAL A 37 7.68 -3.95 10.66
CA VAL A 37 6.87 -2.73 10.76
C VAL A 37 5.41 -3.09 11.02
N ASN A 38 4.86 -4.09 10.33
CA ASN A 38 3.52 -4.64 10.52
C ASN A 38 3.34 -5.09 11.98
N ARG A 39 4.30 -5.85 12.53
CA ARG A 39 4.27 -6.28 13.94
C ARG A 39 4.30 -5.11 14.92
N TYR A 40 5.10 -4.08 14.63
CA TYR A 40 5.15 -2.89 15.47
C TYR A 40 3.84 -2.11 15.40
N LEU A 41 3.26 -1.99 14.20
CA LEU A 41 1.99 -1.31 13.96
C LEU A 41 0.85 -2.03 14.69
N GLU A 42 0.73 -3.35 14.53
CA GLU A 42 -0.26 -4.19 15.21
C GLU A 42 -0.17 -4.05 16.74
N LYS A 43 1.04 -4.18 17.30
CA LYS A 43 1.25 -4.07 18.75
C LYS A 43 0.85 -2.70 19.30
N ASN A 44 1.12 -1.63 18.56
CA ASN A 44 0.93 -0.26 19.06
C ASN A 44 -0.42 0.34 18.67
N PHE A 45 -1.09 -0.19 17.65
CA PHE A 45 -2.33 0.29 17.07
C PHE A 45 -3.27 -0.90 16.72
N PRO A 46 -3.61 -1.77 17.69
CA PRO A 46 -4.30 -3.03 17.39
C PRO A 46 -5.66 -2.81 16.72
N ASP A 47 -6.46 -1.86 17.21
CA ASP A 47 -7.80 -1.61 16.64
C ASP A 47 -7.72 -1.07 15.21
N PHE A 48 -6.81 -0.13 14.96
CA PHE A 48 -6.57 0.38 13.61
C PHE A 48 -6.07 -0.75 12.70
N PHE A 49 -5.12 -1.55 13.16
CA PHE A 49 -4.51 -2.60 12.36
C PHE A 49 -5.54 -3.67 11.98
N ALA A 50 -6.34 -4.13 12.95
CA ALA A 50 -7.42 -5.08 12.71
C ALA A 50 -8.45 -4.54 11.70
N GLN A 51 -8.93 -3.31 11.90
CA GLN A 51 -9.88 -2.68 10.98
C GLN A 51 -9.29 -2.51 9.59
N ALA A 52 -8.06 -2.00 9.48
CA ALA A 52 -7.42 -1.79 8.19
C ALA A 52 -7.21 -3.12 7.46
N ARG A 53 -6.77 -4.18 8.16
CA ARG A 53 -6.61 -5.53 7.59
C ARG A 53 -7.94 -6.15 7.18
N PHE A 54 -9.02 -5.89 7.90
CA PHE A 54 -10.36 -6.29 7.47
C PHE A 54 -10.74 -5.62 6.15
N ASP A 55 -10.47 -4.32 6.02
CA ASP A 55 -10.89 -3.53 4.86
C ASP A 55 -10.00 -3.75 3.61
N VAL A 56 -8.69 -3.99 3.79
CA VAL A 56 -7.70 -4.04 2.67
C VAL A 56 -7.02 -5.40 2.51
N GLY A 57 -7.30 -6.36 3.39
CA GLY A 57 -6.69 -7.68 3.39
C GLY A 57 -5.18 -7.64 3.65
N ASN A 58 -4.42 -8.29 2.76
CA ASN A 58 -2.96 -8.41 2.89
C ASN A 58 -2.16 -7.34 2.13
N ASP A 59 -2.83 -6.31 1.62
CA ASP A 59 -2.17 -5.25 0.87
C ASP A 59 -1.50 -4.23 1.81
N ASP A 60 -0.17 -4.30 1.88
CA ASP A 60 0.62 -3.39 2.72
C ASP A 60 0.55 -1.94 2.20
N TYR A 61 0.43 -1.70 0.88
CA TYR A 61 0.32 -0.34 0.35
C TYR A 61 -0.92 0.37 0.90
N PHE A 62 -2.09 -0.26 0.78
CA PHE A 62 -3.34 0.32 1.29
C PHE A 62 -3.36 0.41 2.82
N LEU A 63 -2.76 -0.56 3.53
CA LEU A 63 -2.60 -0.50 4.98
C LEU A 63 -1.85 0.78 5.40
N TYR A 64 -0.72 1.07 4.76
CA TYR A 64 0.12 2.21 5.13
C TYR A 64 -0.47 3.55 4.64
N ALA A 65 -1.10 3.61 3.47
CA ALA A 65 -1.83 4.79 3.03
C ALA A 65 -2.92 5.16 4.06
N ARG A 66 -3.74 4.19 4.49
CA ARG A 66 -4.75 4.43 5.53
C ARG A 66 -4.15 4.79 6.88
N PHE A 67 -2.98 4.26 7.20
CA PHE A 67 -2.28 4.63 8.42
C PHE A 67 -1.84 6.10 8.40
N GLY A 68 -1.34 6.59 7.27
CA GLY A 68 -1.06 8.01 7.04
C GLY A 68 -2.28 8.89 7.31
N GLN A 69 -3.40 8.55 6.67
CA GLN A 69 -4.66 9.26 6.85
C GLN A 69 -5.14 9.25 8.31
N TYR A 70 -5.06 8.09 8.97
CA TYR A 70 -5.39 7.95 10.39
C TYR A 70 -4.51 8.86 11.26
N LEU A 71 -3.20 8.85 11.05
CA LEU A 71 -2.26 9.65 11.83
C LEU A 71 -2.47 11.14 11.60
N ALA A 72 -2.61 11.57 10.34
CA ALA A 72 -2.84 12.96 9.96
C ALA A 72 -4.11 13.51 10.62
N ARG A 73 -5.24 12.82 10.49
CA ARG A 73 -6.51 13.19 11.12
C ARG A 73 -6.42 13.21 12.65
N SER A 74 -5.71 12.25 13.23
CA SER A 74 -5.54 12.16 14.69
C SER A 74 -4.76 13.34 15.25
N ILE A 75 -3.75 13.83 14.52
CA ILE A 75 -2.99 15.04 14.86
C ILE A 75 -3.85 16.29 14.69
N GLU A 76 -4.51 16.45 13.53
CA GLU A 76 -5.31 17.63 13.20
C GLU A 76 -6.44 17.86 14.21
N HIS A 77 -7.17 16.79 14.56
CA HIS A 77 -8.28 16.88 15.51
C HIS A 77 -7.84 16.73 16.98
N ARG A 78 -6.54 16.60 17.26
CA ARG A 78 -5.98 16.40 18.61
C ARG A 78 -6.66 15.25 19.38
N ARG A 79 -7.02 14.19 18.66
CA ARG A 79 -7.88 13.09 19.16
C ARG A 79 -7.13 12.01 19.91
N VAL A 80 -5.79 12.00 19.87
CA VAL A 80 -4.98 10.92 20.44
C VAL A 80 -3.87 11.45 21.34
N PRO A 81 -3.48 10.70 22.39
CA PRO A 81 -2.38 11.08 23.27
C PRO A 81 -1.05 11.23 22.52
N ARG A 82 -0.18 12.12 23.01
CA ARG A 82 1.14 12.40 22.41
C ARG A 82 1.99 11.14 22.21
N ASP A 83 1.95 10.19 23.14
CA ASP A 83 2.71 8.94 23.02
C ASP A 83 2.23 8.07 21.85
N LYS A 84 0.94 8.11 21.55
CA LYS A 84 0.36 7.43 20.39
C LYS A 84 0.86 8.08 19.09
N ILE A 85 0.93 9.41 19.05
CA ILE A 85 1.50 10.15 17.92
C ILE A 85 2.98 9.80 17.71
N ASN A 86 3.78 9.77 18.79
CA ASN A 86 5.20 9.41 18.73
C ASN A 86 5.41 7.98 18.18
N ARG A 87 4.56 7.02 18.61
CA ARG A 87 4.56 5.66 18.05
C ARG A 87 4.19 5.66 16.57
N GLY A 88 3.31 6.57 16.14
CA GLY A 88 2.94 6.70 14.74
C GLY A 88 4.10 7.17 13.87
N PHE A 89 4.82 8.20 14.30
CA PHE A 89 6.06 8.59 13.62
C PHE A 89 7.13 7.50 13.68
N THR A 90 7.15 6.67 14.73
CA THR A 90 8.08 5.52 14.80
C THR A 90 7.79 4.49 13.71
N VAL A 91 6.53 4.25 13.34
CA VAL A 91 6.16 3.40 12.20
C VAL A 91 6.74 3.96 10.90
N LEU A 92 6.54 5.25 10.64
CA LEU A 92 7.03 5.91 9.42
C LEU A 92 8.56 5.93 9.35
N ASN A 93 9.22 6.18 10.47
CA ASN A 93 10.68 6.15 10.56
C ASN A 93 11.25 4.74 10.33
N LYS A 94 10.53 3.68 10.74
CA LYS A 94 10.90 2.30 10.42
C LYS A 94 10.77 2.01 8.92
N MET A 95 9.69 2.46 8.28
CA MET A 95 9.55 2.34 6.83
C MET A 95 10.67 3.08 6.09
N ALA A 96 10.97 4.32 6.49
CA ALA A 96 12.04 5.11 5.88
C ALA A 96 13.42 4.46 6.02
N ARG A 97 13.67 3.75 7.13
CA ARG A 97 14.92 2.98 7.29
C ARG A 97 14.99 1.81 6.32
N MET A 98 13.88 1.11 6.09
CA MET A 98 13.82 -0.01 5.14
C MET A 98 13.91 0.47 3.69
N SER A 99 13.37 1.65 3.41
CA SER A 99 13.35 2.23 2.07
C SER A 99 14.73 2.53 1.48
N ALA A 100 15.75 2.69 2.34
CA ALA A 100 17.15 2.82 1.92
C ALA A 100 17.66 1.58 1.15
N ARG A 101 17.06 0.40 1.38
CA ARG A 101 17.43 -0.86 0.73
C ARG A 101 16.35 -1.42 -0.18
N ASP A 102 15.15 -0.83 -0.12
CA ASP A 102 13.99 -1.28 -0.88
C ASP A 102 13.25 -0.09 -1.51
N PRO A 103 13.48 0.18 -2.81
CA PRO A 103 12.80 1.24 -3.55
C PRO A 103 11.28 1.14 -3.53
N HIS A 104 10.71 -0.06 -3.40
CA HIS A 104 9.27 -0.24 -3.36
C HIS A 104 8.70 0.27 -2.03
N VAL A 105 9.38 0.00 -0.90
CA VAL A 105 9.01 0.57 0.40
C VAL A 105 9.11 2.09 0.38
N ARG A 106 10.11 2.65 -0.33
CA ARG A 106 10.20 4.11 -0.54
C ARG A 106 8.96 4.64 -1.25
N GLN A 107 8.59 4.02 -2.37
CA GLN A 107 7.42 4.42 -3.13
C GLN A 107 6.16 4.36 -2.25
N MET A 108 5.92 3.26 -1.55
CA MET A 108 4.75 3.13 -0.67
C MET A 108 4.73 4.17 0.47
N LEU A 109 5.89 4.51 1.04
CA LEU A 109 5.99 5.53 2.08
C LEU A 109 5.67 6.92 1.53
N VAL A 110 6.21 7.26 0.36
CA VAL A 110 6.05 8.57 -0.27
C VAL A 110 4.61 8.75 -0.73
N THR A 111 4.10 7.85 -1.58
CA THR A 111 2.77 7.97 -2.22
C THR A 111 1.61 7.49 -1.34
N GLY A 112 1.81 7.46 -0.03
CA GLY A 112 0.81 6.95 0.91
C GLY A 112 0.88 7.73 2.21
N PRO A 113 1.61 7.24 3.24
CA PRO A 113 1.66 7.93 4.51
C PRO A 113 2.11 9.40 4.45
N LEU A 114 3.15 9.71 3.66
CA LEU A 114 3.72 11.06 3.64
C LEU A 114 2.86 12.06 2.88
N GLU A 115 2.22 11.67 1.78
CA GLU A 115 1.22 12.50 1.09
C GLU A 115 0.11 12.96 2.05
N HIS A 116 -0.50 12.03 2.79
CA HIS A 116 -1.56 12.39 3.75
C HIS A 116 -1.09 13.31 4.88
N LEU A 117 0.16 13.17 5.33
CA LEU A 117 0.74 14.09 6.29
C LEU A 117 1.03 15.47 5.67
N HIS A 118 1.49 15.51 4.42
CA HIS A 118 1.78 16.74 3.69
C HIS A 118 0.51 17.59 3.47
N ASP A 119 -0.60 16.94 3.12
CA ASP A 119 -1.88 17.59 2.85
C ASP A 119 -2.55 18.18 4.10
N THR A 120 -2.10 17.78 5.29
CA THR A 120 -2.70 18.16 6.57
C THR A 120 -1.79 19.14 7.32
N PRO A 121 -2.14 20.43 7.49
CA PRO A 121 -1.22 21.46 7.98
C PRO A 121 -0.55 21.16 9.33
N SER A 122 -1.34 20.77 10.35
CA SER A 122 -0.80 20.49 11.69
C SER A 122 0.05 19.21 11.68
N ALA A 123 -0.36 18.23 10.89
CA ALA A 123 0.36 16.98 10.74
C ALA A 123 1.70 17.18 10.02
N ARG A 124 1.74 18.00 8.97
CA ARG A 124 2.96 18.38 8.26
C ARG A 124 3.95 19.09 9.17
N GLU A 125 3.48 20.07 9.94
CA GLU A 125 4.34 20.80 10.88
C GLU A 125 4.95 19.85 11.92
N LEU A 126 4.13 18.94 12.47
CA LEU A 126 4.61 17.99 13.45
C LEU A 126 5.54 16.93 12.83
N ALA A 127 5.27 16.52 11.59
CA ALA A 127 6.11 15.57 10.84
C ALA A 127 7.52 16.13 10.63
N ARG A 128 7.67 17.41 10.25
CA ARG A 128 8.96 18.09 10.16
C ARG A 128 9.77 18.10 11.47
N LYS A 129 9.11 17.93 12.61
CA LYS A 129 9.74 17.89 13.94
C LYS A 129 10.03 16.47 14.44
N ARG A 130 9.39 15.44 13.88
CA ARG A 130 9.35 14.07 14.45
C ARG A 130 9.83 12.97 13.52
N LEU A 131 9.79 13.20 12.22
CA LEU A 131 10.37 12.29 11.24
C LEU A 131 11.89 12.26 11.38
N SER A 132 12.49 11.11 11.07
CA SER A 132 13.94 10.98 10.93
C SER A 132 14.44 11.79 9.73
N PRO A 133 15.74 12.14 9.64
CA PRO A 133 16.26 12.91 8.51
C PRO A 133 15.94 12.29 7.14
N VAL A 134 16.00 10.96 7.04
CA VAL A 134 15.64 10.23 5.81
C VAL A 134 14.16 10.43 5.45
N ALA A 135 13.27 10.30 6.43
CA ALA A 135 11.84 10.47 6.19
C ALA A 135 11.46 11.94 5.93
N GLN A 136 12.16 12.89 6.55
CA GLN A 136 12.00 14.32 6.28
C GLN A 136 12.38 14.66 4.85
N GLY A 137 13.52 14.15 4.36
CA GLY A 137 13.93 14.39 2.96
C GLY A 137 12.88 13.91 1.95
N TYR A 138 12.23 12.77 2.20
CA TYR A 138 11.10 12.30 1.38
C TYR A 138 9.85 13.19 1.48
N LEU A 139 9.56 13.72 2.67
CA LEU A 139 8.42 14.64 2.86
C LEU A 139 8.68 16.00 2.18
N GLU A 140 9.93 16.46 2.19
CA GLU A 140 10.35 17.71 1.57
C GLU A 140 10.31 17.63 0.05
N SER A 141 10.70 16.48 -0.54
CA SER A 141 10.58 16.26 -1.99
C SER A 141 9.14 16.26 -2.52
N LEU A 142 8.13 16.20 -1.64
CA LEU A 142 6.71 16.38 -2.02
C LEU A 142 6.29 17.86 -2.03
N CYS A 143 7.11 18.75 -1.47
CA CYS A 143 6.84 20.19 -1.39
C CYS A 143 7.45 20.99 -2.56
N GLU A 144 8.28 20.34 -3.38
CA GLU A 144 8.98 20.89 -4.55
C GLU A 144 8.18 20.67 -5.83
#